data_AF-A0AAX6T0R5-F1
#
_entry.id   AF-A0AAX6T0R5-F1
#
_cell.length_a   1.000
_cell.length_b   1.000
_cell.length_c   1.000
_cell.angle_alpha   90.00
_cell.angle_beta   90.00
_cell.angle_gamma   90.00
#
_symmetry.space_group_name_H-M   'P 1'
#
loop_
_entity.id
_entity.type
_entity.pdbx_description
1 polymer ?
#
loop_
_entity_poly.entity_id
_entity_poly.type
_entity_poly.pdbx_seq_one_letter_code
_entity_poly.pdbx_strand_id
1 'polypeptide(L)'
;MEEGKYLPELMAEKDSLDPSFVHAARLLAEEIEKFQGSDGKKEDEEKKYLDVISNKNIKLLERVLIPVRQYPKFNFVGKLLGPRGNSLKRLQEETGAKMSILGKGSMRDKAKEEELRKSGEAKYAHLSDELHVLIEVFAPPGEAYSRMSHALEEIKKFLVPDYNDEIRQEQLRELSYLNGSEDSGRGRGIRGRGIRIAPTAPSRGRGGAIPPPPPPGRGVLTPRGTTVTRGALPVPPIARGVPTPRARGAPTVPGYRAPPPPAHEAYEEYPIGIPAHAVI
;
A
#
# COMPACT_ATOMS: atom_id res chain seq x y z
N MET A 1 34.52 8.64 -33.82
CA MET A 1 33.56 9.73 -34.14
C MET A 1 34.02 10.94 -33.36
N GLU A 2 34.06 12.12 -33.99
CA GLU A 2 34.48 13.37 -33.33
C GLU A 2 33.44 13.78 -32.29
N GLU A 3 33.58 13.31 -31.04
CA GLU A 3 32.64 13.59 -29.93
C GLU A 3 32.47 15.11 -29.67
N GLY A 4 33.40 15.95 -30.11
CA GLY A 4 33.35 17.41 -29.96
C GLY A 4 32.31 18.13 -30.82
N LYS A 5 31.77 17.49 -31.88
CA LYS A 5 30.72 18.09 -32.75
C LYS A 5 29.31 17.61 -32.45
N TYR A 6 29.20 16.48 -31.73
CA TYR A 6 27.93 15.79 -31.51
C TYR A 6 26.93 16.60 -30.67
N LEU A 7 27.37 17.21 -29.57
CA LEU A 7 26.48 18.00 -28.71
C LEU A 7 25.95 19.28 -29.39
N PRO A 8 26.79 20.10 -30.06
CA PRO A 8 26.31 21.22 -30.87
C PRO A 8 25.30 20.80 -31.96
N GLU A 9 25.52 19.66 -32.61
CA GLU A 9 24.60 19.11 -33.62
C GLU A 9 23.24 18.75 -33.00
N LEU A 10 23.21 18.06 -31.86
CA LEU A 10 21.97 17.74 -31.14
C LEU A 10 21.19 19.00 -30.72
N MET A 11 21.89 20.05 -30.27
CA MET A 11 21.26 21.32 -29.90
C MET A 11 20.66 22.03 -31.13
N ALA A 12 21.38 22.04 -32.25
CA ALA A 12 20.90 22.63 -33.50
C ALA A 12 19.69 21.86 -34.08
N GLU A 13 19.72 20.52 -34.02
CA GLU A 13 18.58 19.69 -34.42
C GLU A 13 17.37 19.93 -33.52
N LYS A 14 17.57 20.02 -32.20
CA LYS A 14 16.48 20.31 -31.26
C LYS A 14 15.81 21.66 -31.54
N ASP A 15 16.57 22.68 -31.93
CA ASP A 15 16.04 24.02 -32.19
C ASP A 15 15.39 24.13 -33.59
N SER A 16 15.80 23.27 -34.54
CA SER A 16 15.24 23.23 -35.91
C SER A 16 14.10 22.23 -36.08
N LEU A 17 13.90 21.32 -35.12
CA LEU A 17 12.86 20.30 -35.16
C LEU A 17 11.47 20.94 -35.02
N ASP A 18 10.55 20.55 -35.91
CA ASP A 18 9.15 20.96 -35.81
C ASP A 18 8.54 20.48 -34.48
N PRO A 19 7.95 21.38 -33.67
CA PRO A 19 7.28 21.03 -32.41
C PRO A 19 6.20 19.94 -32.52
N SER A 20 5.68 19.67 -33.72
CA SER A 20 4.76 18.56 -33.96
C SER A 20 5.39 17.19 -33.68
N PHE A 21 6.72 17.05 -33.79
CA PHE A 21 7.48 15.83 -33.47
C PHE A 21 7.82 15.73 -31.98
N VAL A 22 6.78 15.69 -31.14
CA VAL A 22 6.88 15.63 -29.68
C VAL A 22 7.85 14.54 -29.19
N HIS A 23 7.78 13.34 -29.78
CA HIS A 23 8.63 12.23 -29.36
C HIS A 23 10.10 12.39 -29.78
N ALA A 24 10.37 12.94 -30.97
CA ALA A 24 11.74 13.19 -31.42
C ALA A 24 12.38 14.33 -30.60
N ALA A 25 11.62 15.39 -30.30
CA ALA A 25 12.07 16.48 -29.44
C ALA A 25 12.42 15.98 -28.03
N ARG A 26 11.60 15.08 -27.46
CA ARG A 26 11.87 14.44 -26.16
C ARG A 26 13.15 13.60 -26.18
N LEU A 27 13.35 12.78 -27.22
CA LEU A 27 14.54 11.94 -27.35
C LEU A 27 15.81 12.77 -27.51
N LEU A 28 15.77 13.83 -28.31
CA LEU A 28 16.90 14.77 -28.44
C LEU A 28 17.23 15.44 -27.10
N ALA A 29 16.22 15.90 -26.36
CA ALA A 29 16.43 16.48 -25.03
C ALA A 29 17.05 15.47 -24.04
N GLU A 30 16.58 14.22 -24.04
CA GLU A 30 17.13 13.14 -23.21
C GLU A 30 18.59 12.83 -23.54
N GLU A 31 18.94 12.84 -24.82
CA GLU A 31 20.31 12.60 -25.27
C GLU A 31 21.26 13.76 -24.91
N ILE A 32 20.79 15.00 -25.03
CA ILE A 32 21.51 16.20 -24.58
C ILE A 32 21.76 16.13 -23.07
N GLU A 33 20.75 15.71 -22.28
CA GLU A 33 20.88 15.55 -20.82
C GLU A 33 21.88 14.45 -20.46
N LYS A 34 21.90 13.32 -21.18
CA LYS A 34 22.90 12.25 -20.99
C LYS A 34 24.32 12.73 -21.25
N PHE A 35 24.53 13.55 -22.28
CA PHE A 35 25.84 14.11 -22.60
C PHE A 35 26.28 15.17 -21.58
N GLN A 36 25.37 16.03 -21.13
CA GLN A 36 25.67 17.02 -20.09
C GLN A 36 25.86 16.39 -18.71
N GLY A 37 25.17 15.27 -18.44
CA GLY A 37 25.28 14.47 -17.22
C GLY A 37 26.30 13.33 -17.32
N SER A 38 27.27 13.41 -18.25
CA SER A 38 28.22 12.33 -18.56
C SER A 38 29.30 12.07 -17.49
N ASP A 39 28.87 11.86 -16.24
CA ASP A 39 29.44 10.82 -15.36
C ASP A 39 28.89 9.41 -15.71
N GLY A 40 28.00 9.30 -16.71
CA GLY A 40 27.28 8.07 -17.06
C GLY A 40 28.12 6.84 -17.44
N LYS A 41 29.34 6.99 -17.97
CA LYS A 41 30.23 5.84 -18.22
C LYS A 41 30.86 5.25 -16.95
N LYS A 42 31.01 6.05 -15.88
CA LYS A 42 31.52 5.56 -14.58
C LYS A 42 30.42 4.93 -13.73
N GLU A 43 29.20 5.46 -13.80
CA GLU A 43 28.09 4.93 -13.02
C GLU A 43 27.69 3.49 -13.40
N ASP A 44 27.75 3.11 -14.67
CA ASP A 44 27.36 1.76 -15.11
C ASP A 44 28.36 0.67 -14.66
N GLU A 45 29.65 1.00 -14.55
CA GLU A 45 30.66 0.09 -13.99
C GLU A 45 30.61 0.06 -12.45
N GLU A 46 30.37 1.19 -11.78
CA GLU A 46 30.19 1.23 -10.31
C GLU A 46 28.93 0.48 -9.84
N LYS A 47 27.88 0.44 -10.66
CA LYS A 47 26.65 -0.36 -10.39
C LYS A 47 26.86 -1.87 -10.52
N LYS A 48 28.00 -2.34 -11.07
CA LYS A 48 28.25 -3.77 -11.28
C LYS A 48 28.51 -4.54 -9.99
N TYR A 49 29.06 -3.88 -8.97
CA TYR A 49 29.41 -4.52 -7.70
C TYR A 49 28.72 -3.85 -6.52
N LEU A 50 28.16 -4.66 -5.64
CA LEU A 50 27.57 -4.19 -4.39
C LEU A 50 28.62 -4.25 -3.28
N ASP A 51 28.97 -3.09 -2.72
CA ASP A 51 29.76 -3.03 -1.50
C ASP A 51 28.86 -3.26 -0.28
N VAL A 52 28.88 -4.50 0.22
CA VAL A 52 28.05 -4.95 1.35
C VAL A 52 28.63 -4.46 2.70
N ILE A 53 29.90 -4.08 2.76
CA ILE A 53 30.54 -3.64 4.01
C ILE A 53 30.12 -2.21 4.35
N SER A 54 30.06 -1.33 3.35
CA SER A 54 29.69 0.07 3.57
C SER A 54 28.21 0.30 3.89
N ASN A 55 27.35 -0.71 3.74
CA ASN A 55 25.89 -0.63 3.97
C ASN A 55 25.22 0.56 3.27
N LYS A 56 25.78 1.01 2.14
CA LYS A 56 25.18 2.08 1.34
C LYS A 56 23.82 1.62 0.82
N ASN A 57 22.82 2.48 0.94
CA ASN A 57 21.50 2.17 0.41
C ASN A 57 21.54 2.01 -1.10
N ILE A 58 20.89 0.97 -1.59
CA ILE A 58 20.67 0.72 -3.01
C ILE A 58 19.20 0.98 -3.34
N LYS A 59 18.96 1.30 -4.62
CA LYS A 59 17.61 1.47 -5.16
C LYS A 59 17.30 0.30 -6.10
N LEU A 60 16.34 -0.54 -5.70
CA LEU A 60 15.80 -1.61 -6.53
C LEU A 60 14.48 -1.17 -7.16
N LEU A 61 14.30 -1.51 -8.43
CA LEU A 61 13.10 -1.20 -9.21
C LEU A 61 12.65 -2.45 -9.94
N GLU A 62 11.42 -2.89 -9.67
CA GLU A 62 10.82 -4.06 -10.33
C GLU A 62 9.47 -3.69 -10.93
N ARG A 63 9.20 -4.14 -12.16
CA ARG A 63 7.94 -3.86 -12.88
C ARG A 63 7.10 -5.13 -12.94
N VAL A 64 5.98 -5.13 -12.24
CA VAL A 64 5.05 -6.28 -12.17
C VAL A 64 3.85 -6.03 -13.08
N LEU A 65 3.71 -6.85 -14.13
CA LEU A 65 2.57 -6.76 -15.05
C LEU A 65 1.25 -7.16 -14.37
N ILE A 66 0.18 -6.42 -14.67
CA ILE A 66 -1.17 -6.74 -14.21
C ILE A 66 -1.88 -7.59 -15.28
N PRO A 67 -2.45 -8.76 -14.94
CA PRO A 67 -3.00 -9.72 -15.91
C PRO A 67 -4.38 -9.32 -16.50
N VAL A 68 -4.52 -8.08 -16.98
CA VAL A 68 -5.75 -7.58 -17.61
C VAL A 68 -6.13 -8.30 -18.89
N ARG A 69 -5.15 -8.88 -19.61
CA ARG A 69 -5.41 -9.69 -20.81
C ARG A 69 -6.09 -11.01 -20.47
N GLN A 70 -5.73 -11.60 -19.34
CA GLN A 70 -6.25 -12.89 -18.87
C GLN A 70 -7.60 -12.71 -18.17
N TYR A 71 -7.75 -11.63 -17.40
CA TYR A 71 -8.96 -11.33 -16.64
C TYR A 71 -9.50 -9.93 -16.96
N PRO A 72 -10.02 -9.68 -18.19
CA PRO A 72 -10.42 -8.34 -18.65
C PRO A 72 -11.63 -7.75 -17.92
N LYS A 73 -12.43 -8.60 -17.27
CA LYS A 73 -13.62 -8.19 -16.51
C LYS A 73 -13.30 -7.80 -15.06
N PHE A 74 -12.09 -8.06 -14.59
CA PHE A 74 -11.70 -7.83 -13.20
C PHE A 74 -11.00 -6.48 -13.02
N ASN A 75 -11.39 -5.73 -11.99
CA ASN A 75 -10.79 -4.42 -11.70
C ASN A 75 -9.63 -4.54 -10.70
N PHE A 76 -8.44 -4.86 -11.21
CA PHE A 76 -7.22 -4.96 -10.41
C PHE A 76 -6.82 -3.65 -9.74
N VAL A 77 -6.90 -2.52 -10.46
CA VAL A 77 -6.50 -1.20 -9.93
C VAL A 77 -7.38 -0.81 -8.74
N GLY A 78 -8.69 -1.05 -8.84
CA GLY A 78 -9.63 -0.83 -7.75
C GLY A 78 -9.34 -1.71 -6.54
N LYS A 79 -9.04 -2.99 -6.75
CA LYS A 79 -8.65 -3.92 -5.67
C LYS A 79 -7.31 -3.56 -5.04
N LEU A 80 -6.32 -3.10 -5.81
CA LEU A 80 -5.03 -2.67 -5.28
C LEU A 80 -5.16 -1.42 -4.42
N LEU A 81 -5.88 -0.39 -4.91
CA LEU A 81 -6.04 0.87 -4.19
C LEU A 81 -6.94 0.73 -2.96
N GLY A 82 -8.08 0.04 -3.10
CA GLY A 82 -9.10 0.00 -2.07
C GLY A 82 -9.75 1.37 -1.79
N PRO A 83 -10.57 1.48 -0.74
CA PRO A 83 -11.26 2.72 -0.39
C PRO A 83 -10.24 3.81 -0.02
N ARG A 84 -10.33 4.97 -0.69
CA ARG A 84 -9.42 6.12 -0.52
C ARG A 84 -7.92 5.80 -0.72
N GLY A 85 -7.57 4.67 -1.34
CA GLY A 85 -6.18 4.25 -1.49
C GLY A 85 -5.57 3.57 -0.25
N ASN A 86 -6.40 3.27 0.77
CA ASN A 86 -5.91 2.74 2.04
C ASN A 86 -5.23 1.37 1.89
N SER A 87 -5.72 0.50 1.01
CA SER A 87 -5.16 -0.84 0.84
C SER A 87 -3.76 -0.78 0.23
N LEU A 88 -3.55 0.03 -0.81
CA LEU A 88 -2.21 0.23 -1.39
C LEU A 88 -1.28 0.91 -0.37
N LYS A 89 -1.81 1.81 0.45
CA LYS A 89 -1.03 2.47 1.50
C LYS A 89 -0.57 1.47 2.56
N ARG A 90 -1.47 0.62 3.05
CA ARG A 90 -1.16 -0.45 4.01
C ARG A 90 -0.12 -1.42 3.44
N LEU A 91 -0.31 -1.85 2.18
CA LEU A 91 0.63 -2.72 1.50
C LEU A 91 2.05 -2.10 1.41
N GLN A 92 2.15 -0.80 1.16
CA GLN A 92 3.44 -0.09 1.17
C GLN A 92 4.05 0.01 2.57
N GLU A 93 3.23 0.27 3.60
CA GLU A 93 3.67 0.34 4.99
C GLU A 93 4.15 -1.02 5.52
N GLU A 94 3.46 -2.11 5.19
CA GLU A 94 3.78 -3.49 5.62
C GLU A 94 5.03 -4.05 4.93
N THR A 95 5.18 -3.77 3.63
CA THR A 95 6.32 -4.28 2.85
C THR A 95 7.55 -3.38 2.95
N GLY A 96 7.38 -2.13 3.39
CA GLY A 96 8.44 -1.12 3.41
C GLY A 96 8.94 -0.77 2.00
N ALA A 97 8.10 -0.98 0.99
CA ALA A 97 8.36 -0.68 -0.41
C ALA A 97 7.41 0.41 -0.90
N LYS A 98 7.88 1.24 -1.84
CA LYS A 98 7.04 2.22 -2.53
C LYS A 98 6.44 1.57 -3.77
N MET A 99 5.14 1.73 -3.96
CA MET A 99 4.41 1.12 -5.07
C MET A 99 3.69 2.18 -5.89
N SER A 100 3.79 2.09 -7.20
CA SER A 100 3.13 3.02 -8.13
C SER A 100 2.46 2.23 -9.25
N ILE A 101 1.17 2.46 -9.46
CA ILE A 101 0.41 1.86 -10.57
C ILE A 101 0.61 2.76 -11.79
N LEU A 102 1.27 2.22 -12.82
CA LEU A 102 1.66 2.92 -14.04
C LEU A 102 1.19 2.13 -15.26
N GLY A 103 1.47 2.64 -16.46
CA GLY A 103 1.01 2.01 -17.70
C GLY A 103 -0.35 2.48 -18.19
N LYS A 104 -0.74 1.94 -19.34
CA LYS A 104 -2.03 2.16 -20.00
C LYS A 104 -3.20 1.65 -19.17
N GLY A 105 -4.18 2.50 -18.88
CA GLY A 105 -5.35 2.21 -18.05
C GLY A 105 -5.12 2.39 -16.55
N SER A 106 -3.99 2.97 -16.15
CA SER A 106 -3.71 3.33 -14.75
C SER A 106 -4.54 4.53 -14.30
N MET A 107 -4.93 5.40 -15.22
CA MET A 107 -5.77 6.56 -14.92
C MET A 107 -7.25 6.19 -14.94
N ARG A 108 -8.03 6.87 -14.09
CA ARG A 108 -9.49 6.72 -14.05
C ARG A 108 -10.16 7.17 -15.36
N ASP A 109 -9.69 8.30 -15.89
CA ASP A 109 -10.27 8.94 -17.08
C ASP A 109 -9.45 8.60 -18.33
N LYS A 110 -9.92 7.61 -19.11
CA LYS A 110 -9.22 7.12 -20.32
C LYS A 110 -9.01 8.19 -21.40
N ALA A 111 -9.93 9.16 -21.51
CA ALA A 111 -9.82 10.24 -22.49
C ALA A 111 -8.66 11.19 -22.15
N LYS A 112 -8.52 11.55 -20.87
CA LYS A 112 -7.41 12.39 -20.38
C LYS A 112 -6.08 11.64 -20.46
N GLU A 113 -6.09 10.34 -20.18
CA GLU A 113 -4.90 9.50 -20.31
C GLU A 113 -4.32 9.57 -21.73
N GLU A 114 -5.17 9.43 -22.75
CA GLU A 114 -4.74 9.47 -24.16
C GLU A 114 -4.24 10.86 -24.58
N GLU A 115 -4.79 11.93 -24.01
CA GLU A 115 -4.30 13.31 -24.22
C GLU A 115 -2.90 13.51 -23.62
N LEU A 116 -2.70 13.09 -22.37
CA LEU A 116 -1.41 13.19 -21.68
C LEU A 116 -0.34 12.28 -22.30
N ARG A 117 -0.76 11.14 -22.85
CA ARG A 117 0.14 10.28 -23.62
C ARG A 117 0.63 10.98 -24.90
N LYS A 118 -0.23 11.78 -25.55
CA LYS A 118 0.11 12.54 -26.75
C LYS A 118 0.89 13.82 -26.46
N SER A 119 0.78 14.40 -25.27
CA SER A 119 1.59 15.55 -24.87
C SER A 119 3.08 15.23 -24.83
N GLY A 120 3.43 13.95 -24.71
CA GLY A 120 4.79 13.41 -24.78
C GLY A 120 5.72 13.92 -23.67
N GLU A 121 5.16 14.45 -22.58
CA GLU A 121 5.90 14.80 -21.39
C GLU A 121 6.57 13.56 -20.77
N ALA A 122 7.82 13.69 -20.31
CA ALA A 122 8.56 12.60 -19.69
C ALA A 122 7.83 12.00 -18.47
N LYS A 123 7.09 12.83 -17.72
CA LYS A 123 6.26 12.40 -16.59
C LYS A 123 5.20 11.37 -16.98
N TYR A 124 4.66 11.45 -18.19
CA TYR A 124 3.59 10.56 -18.69
C TYR A 124 4.10 9.52 -19.69
N ALA A 125 5.42 9.38 -19.84
CA ALA A 125 6.03 8.39 -20.76
C ALA A 125 5.55 6.96 -20.45
N HIS A 126 5.34 6.66 -19.17
CA HIS A 126 4.83 5.36 -18.70
C HIS A 126 3.44 5.02 -19.24
N LEU A 127 2.64 5.97 -19.75
CA LEU A 127 1.32 5.69 -20.31
C LEU A 127 1.37 4.89 -21.62
N SER A 128 2.55 4.82 -22.25
CA SER A 128 2.78 3.97 -23.43
C SER A 128 3.07 2.51 -23.07
N ASP A 129 3.45 2.24 -21.81
CA ASP A 129 3.74 0.89 -21.31
C ASP A 129 2.44 0.13 -20.99
N GLU A 130 2.53 -1.21 -20.89
CA GLU A 130 1.41 -2.02 -20.40
C GLU A 130 1.08 -1.72 -18.93
N LEU A 131 -0.16 -1.98 -18.50
CA LEU A 131 -0.58 -1.76 -17.11
C LEU A 131 0.30 -2.59 -16.15
N HIS A 132 1.02 -1.91 -15.26
CA HIS A 132 1.95 -2.54 -14.33
C HIS A 132 2.03 -1.80 -13.00
N VAL A 133 2.55 -2.48 -11.99
CA VAL A 133 2.95 -1.87 -10.72
C VAL A 133 4.47 -1.78 -10.68
N LEU A 134 4.98 -0.57 -10.48
CA LEU A 134 6.39 -0.32 -10.21
C LEU A 134 6.60 -0.41 -8.69
N ILE A 135 7.46 -1.34 -8.27
CA ILE A 135 7.89 -1.48 -6.88
C ILE A 135 9.30 -0.89 -6.76
N GLU A 136 9.45 0.07 -5.87
CA GLU A 136 10.70 0.77 -5.58
C GLU A 136 11.09 0.53 -4.12
N VAL A 137 12.31 0.04 -3.90
CA VAL A 137 12.86 -0.18 -2.56
C VAL A 137 14.16 0.59 -2.43
N PHE A 138 14.29 1.37 -1.36
CA PHE A 138 15.51 2.11 -1.02
C PHE A 138 15.98 1.72 0.37
N ALA A 139 16.96 0.81 0.43
CA ALA A 139 17.48 0.22 1.67
C ALA A 139 18.88 -0.36 1.44
N PRO A 140 19.64 -0.73 2.49
CA PRO A 140 20.89 -1.47 2.34
C PRO A 140 20.68 -2.79 1.56
N PRO A 141 21.70 -3.33 0.88
CA PRO A 141 21.51 -4.44 -0.08
C PRO A 141 20.74 -5.64 0.46
N GLY A 142 21.12 -6.16 1.63
CA GLY A 142 20.45 -7.32 2.23
C GLY A 142 18.97 -7.08 2.51
N GLU A 143 18.63 -5.92 3.09
CA GLU A 143 17.24 -5.55 3.35
C GLU A 143 16.47 -5.25 2.07
N ALA A 144 17.10 -4.60 1.08
CA ALA A 144 16.44 -4.20 -0.16
C ALA A 144 15.89 -5.41 -0.90
N TYR A 145 16.69 -6.47 -1.08
CA TYR A 145 16.25 -7.71 -1.71
C TYR A 145 15.19 -8.44 -0.87
N SER A 146 15.34 -8.46 0.46
CA SER A 146 14.34 -9.06 1.34
C SER A 146 12.98 -8.36 1.24
N ARG A 147 12.95 -7.03 1.26
CA ARG A 147 11.71 -6.24 1.12
C ARG A 147 11.12 -6.37 -0.26
N MET A 148 11.94 -6.39 -1.31
CA MET A 148 11.47 -6.62 -2.67
C MET A 148 10.78 -7.99 -2.80
N SER A 149 11.40 -9.05 -2.28
CA SER A 149 10.81 -10.39 -2.30
C SER A 149 9.46 -10.43 -1.55
N HIS A 150 9.40 -9.84 -0.36
CA HIS A 150 8.17 -9.78 0.43
C HIS A 150 7.07 -8.99 -0.30
N ALA A 151 7.42 -7.85 -0.91
CA ALA A 151 6.49 -7.04 -1.70
C ALA A 151 5.92 -7.81 -2.89
N LEU A 152 6.74 -8.61 -3.59
CA LEU A 152 6.32 -9.45 -4.71
C LEU A 152 5.37 -10.58 -4.30
N GLU A 153 5.54 -11.12 -3.08
CA GLU A 153 4.63 -12.15 -2.56
C GLU A 153 3.27 -11.56 -2.17
N GLU A 154 3.26 -10.41 -1.49
CA GLU A 154 2.02 -9.75 -1.08
C GLU A 154 1.22 -9.23 -2.29
N ILE A 155 1.88 -8.59 -3.26
CA ILE A 155 1.19 -8.06 -4.45
C ILE A 155 0.52 -9.18 -5.26
N LYS A 156 1.10 -10.38 -5.29
CA LYS A 156 0.54 -11.54 -5.99
C LYS A 156 -0.88 -11.87 -5.52
N LYS A 157 -1.19 -11.68 -4.23
CA LYS A 157 -2.53 -11.89 -3.66
C LYS A 157 -3.58 -10.92 -4.23
N PHE A 158 -3.15 -9.74 -4.67
CA PHE A 158 -4.01 -8.75 -5.32
C PHE A 158 -4.24 -9.06 -6.81
N LEU A 159 -3.25 -9.69 -7.46
CA LEU A 159 -3.26 -9.97 -8.91
C LEU A 159 -3.95 -11.29 -9.29
N VAL A 160 -4.30 -12.12 -8.31
CA VAL A 160 -5.12 -13.32 -8.52
C VAL A 160 -6.57 -13.01 -8.15
N PRO A 161 -7.51 -13.07 -9.12
CA PRO A 161 -8.94 -13.02 -8.81
C PRO A 161 -9.36 -14.29 -8.07
N ASP A 162 -9.84 -14.17 -6.85
CA ASP A 162 -10.41 -15.29 -6.07
C ASP A 162 -11.90 -15.02 -5.79
N TYR A 163 -12.69 -16.08 -5.68
CA TYR A 163 -14.08 -16.04 -5.24
C TYR A 163 -14.20 -15.69 -3.75
N ASN A 164 -13.26 -16.17 -2.91
CA ASN A 164 -13.17 -15.80 -1.49
C ASN A 164 -12.11 -14.71 -1.24
N ASP A 165 -12.29 -13.58 -1.91
CA ASP A 165 -11.36 -12.45 -1.85
C ASP A 165 -11.49 -11.71 -0.50
N GLU A 166 -10.68 -12.10 0.49
CA GLU A 166 -10.61 -11.47 1.81
C GLU A 166 -10.31 -9.97 1.72
N ILE A 167 -9.41 -9.58 0.80
CA ILE A 167 -9.05 -8.19 0.54
C ILE A 167 -10.28 -7.39 0.13
N ARG A 168 -11.06 -7.91 -0.82
CA ARG A 168 -12.30 -7.26 -1.28
C ARG A 168 -13.33 -7.14 -0.14
N GLN A 169 -13.45 -8.17 0.72
CA GLN A 169 -14.38 -8.15 1.84
C GLN A 169 -13.97 -7.13 2.90
N GLU A 170 -12.68 -7.04 3.22
CA GLU A 170 -12.13 -6.04 4.13
C GLU A 170 -12.35 -4.63 3.59
N GLN A 171 -12.05 -4.40 2.31
CA GLN A 171 -12.29 -3.11 1.65
C GLN A 171 -13.75 -2.69 1.68
N LEU A 172 -14.69 -3.63 1.45
CA LEU A 172 -16.12 -3.34 1.49
C LEU A 172 -16.58 -3.02 2.91
N ARG A 173 -16.03 -3.72 3.91
CA ARG A 173 -16.25 -3.45 5.34
C ARG A 173 -15.73 -2.06 5.71
N GLU A 174 -14.49 -1.73 5.36
CA GLU A 174 -13.89 -0.40 5.57
C GLU A 174 -14.72 0.71 4.93
N LEU A 175 -15.15 0.51 3.68
CA LEU A 175 -16.00 1.46 2.97
C LEU A 175 -17.34 1.69 3.69
N SER A 176 -17.94 0.64 4.25
CA SER A 176 -19.19 0.76 5.01
C SER A 176 -19.04 1.61 6.28
N TYR A 177 -17.90 1.52 6.97
CA TYR A 177 -17.61 2.35 8.14
C TYR A 177 -17.36 3.81 7.76
N LEU A 178 -16.64 4.05 6.66
CA LEU A 178 -16.37 5.41 6.15
C LEU A 178 -17.64 6.12 5.67
N ASN A 179 -18.60 5.37 5.11
CA ASN A 179 -19.88 5.92 4.65
C ASN A 179 -20.93 5.98 5.77
N GLY A 180 -20.79 5.19 6.84
CA GLY A 180 -21.75 5.10 7.95
C GLY A 180 -21.55 6.14 9.06
N SER A 181 -20.49 6.95 9.01
CA SER A 181 -20.21 7.98 10.03
C SER A 181 -20.96 9.31 9.82
N GLU A 182 -21.83 9.42 8.80
CA GLU A 182 -22.60 10.65 8.52
C GLU A 182 -24.10 10.59 8.92
N ASP A 183 -24.54 9.59 9.69
CA ASP A 183 -25.96 9.54 10.11
C ASP A 183 -26.18 9.04 11.56
N SER A 184 -25.34 9.49 12.51
CA SER A 184 -25.63 9.36 13.95
C SER A 184 -26.44 10.53 14.51
N GLY A 185 -27.17 11.25 13.65
CA GLY A 185 -28.00 12.40 14.01
C GLY A 185 -29.50 12.22 13.83
N ARG A 186 -30.00 11.08 13.33
CA ARG A 186 -31.44 10.88 13.12
C ARG A 186 -31.91 9.46 13.46
N GLY A 187 -32.68 9.37 14.54
CA GLY A 187 -33.73 8.37 14.66
C GLY A 187 -33.34 7.05 15.29
N ARG A 188 -33.11 7.03 16.62
CA ARG A 188 -33.25 5.81 17.41
C ARG A 188 -34.74 5.50 17.59
N GLY A 189 -35.37 5.00 16.53
CA GLY A 189 -36.71 4.40 16.59
C GLY A 189 -36.65 3.08 17.35
N ILE A 190 -37.02 3.11 18.62
CA ILE A 190 -37.19 1.93 19.46
C ILE A 190 -38.39 1.14 18.91
N ARG A 191 -38.13 0.05 18.17
CA ARG A 191 -39.10 -1.02 17.94
C ARG A 191 -39.20 -1.85 19.22
N GLY A 192 -40.29 -1.67 19.96
CA GLY A 192 -40.62 -2.45 21.15
C GLY A 192 -42.09 -2.84 21.16
N ARG A 193 -42.34 -4.15 21.03
CA ARG A 193 -43.50 -4.96 21.47
C ARG A 193 -44.92 -4.52 21.10
N GLY A 194 -45.59 -5.41 20.39
CA GLY A 194 -47.00 -5.30 20.06
C GLY A 194 -47.96 -5.58 21.22
N ILE A 195 -49.16 -5.02 21.08
CA ILE A 195 -50.43 -5.54 21.59
C ILE A 195 -51.48 -5.20 20.50
N ARG A 196 -52.31 -6.19 20.16
CA ARG A 196 -53.43 -6.09 19.21
C ARG A 196 -54.64 -5.51 19.94
N ILE A 197 -55.34 -4.53 19.36
CA ILE A 197 -56.78 -4.28 19.59
C ILE A 197 -57.41 -3.83 18.27
N ALA A 198 -58.56 -4.40 17.93
CA ALA A 198 -59.36 -4.22 16.71
C ALA A 198 -60.22 -2.93 16.75
N PRO A 199 -60.91 -2.54 15.65
CA PRO A 199 -61.32 -1.17 15.37
C PRO A 199 -62.76 -0.83 15.79
N THR A 200 -63.03 0.45 16.05
CA THR A 200 -64.40 1.01 16.07
C THR A 200 -64.41 2.39 15.40
N ALA A 201 -65.24 2.54 14.38
CA ALA A 201 -65.69 3.82 13.81
C ALA A 201 -67.15 4.09 14.27
N PRO A 202 -67.81 5.19 13.88
CA PRO A 202 -67.41 6.61 13.86
C PRO A 202 -68.42 7.48 14.66
N SER A 203 -68.10 8.76 14.95
CA SER A 203 -69.15 9.76 15.20
C SER A 203 -68.74 11.18 14.80
N ARG A 204 -69.72 11.87 14.19
CA ARG A 204 -69.77 13.26 13.75
C ARG A 204 -69.47 14.26 14.87
N GLY A 205 -68.95 15.44 14.50
CA GLY A 205 -69.20 16.65 15.29
C GLY A 205 -68.25 17.82 15.12
N ARG A 206 -68.42 18.58 14.02
CA ARG A 206 -68.49 20.06 13.95
C ARG A 206 -67.63 20.91 14.92
N GLY A 207 -66.76 21.75 14.33
CA GLY A 207 -66.64 23.16 14.73
C GLY A 207 -65.26 23.64 15.20
N GLY A 208 -64.60 24.45 14.35
CA GLY A 208 -64.22 25.82 14.70
C GLY A 208 -63.01 26.10 15.62
N ALA A 209 -62.13 26.92 15.06
CA ALA A 209 -61.38 28.01 15.72
C ALA A 209 -59.93 27.76 16.20
N ILE A 210 -59.14 28.76 15.86
CA ILE A 210 -57.69 28.98 15.97
C ILE A 210 -57.31 29.27 17.43
N PRO A 211 -56.14 28.80 17.93
CA PRO A 211 -55.52 29.36 19.13
C PRO A 211 -54.31 30.30 18.84
N PRO A 212 -54.07 31.32 19.71
CA PRO A 212 -53.17 32.46 19.51
C PRO A 212 -51.70 32.23 19.98
N PRO A 213 -50.76 33.17 19.73
CA PRO A 213 -49.35 33.05 20.13
C PRO A 213 -49.10 33.45 21.60
N PRO A 214 -47.99 33.00 22.23
CA PRO A 214 -47.63 33.36 23.61
C PRO A 214 -46.80 34.66 23.72
N PRO A 215 -46.89 35.41 24.83
CA PRO A 215 -46.12 36.63 25.06
C PRO A 215 -44.79 36.40 25.83
N PRO A 216 -43.89 37.42 25.90
CA PRO A 216 -42.56 37.32 26.51
C PRO A 216 -42.41 38.04 27.86
N GLY A 217 -41.36 37.65 28.62
CA GLY A 217 -40.81 38.36 29.80
C GLY A 217 -41.31 37.80 31.14
N ARG A 218 -40.58 37.82 32.25
CA ARG A 218 -39.38 38.56 32.70
C ARG A 218 -39.05 38.04 34.12
N GLY A 219 -37.79 37.93 34.53
CA GLY A 219 -37.48 37.77 35.96
C GLY A 219 -36.14 37.14 36.32
N VAL A 220 -35.21 37.98 36.74
CA VAL A 220 -33.83 37.73 37.17
C VAL A 220 -33.79 37.21 38.63
N LEU A 221 -32.74 36.45 39.02
CA LEU A 221 -31.83 36.71 40.16
C LEU A 221 -31.09 35.44 40.67
N THR A 222 -29.78 35.46 40.52
CA THR A 222 -28.74 34.71 41.27
C THR A 222 -28.51 35.35 42.66
N PRO A 223 -27.82 34.78 43.70
CA PRO A 223 -26.36 34.51 43.65
C PRO A 223 -25.74 33.42 44.59
N ARG A 224 -24.48 33.04 44.26
CA ARG A 224 -23.29 32.64 45.08
C ARG A 224 -23.42 31.61 46.24
N GLY A 225 -22.50 30.67 46.50
CA GLY A 225 -21.16 30.34 45.97
C GLY A 225 -20.38 29.38 46.91
N THR A 226 -19.17 28.97 46.48
CA THR A 226 -17.97 28.46 47.25
C THR A 226 -17.99 27.01 47.84
N THR A 227 -16.93 26.18 47.91
CA THR A 227 -15.47 26.21 47.58
C THR A 227 -14.82 24.79 47.67
N VAL A 228 -13.93 24.45 46.72
CA VAL A 228 -12.56 23.81 46.76
C VAL A 228 -12.29 22.46 47.50
N THR A 229 -11.69 21.46 46.81
CA THR A 229 -10.30 20.92 46.99
C THR A 229 -10.06 19.48 46.48
N ARG A 230 -8.92 19.30 45.79
CA ARG A 230 -7.95 18.17 45.71
C ARG A 230 -8.40 16.72 45.42
N GLY A 231 -7.73 16.13 44.41
CA GLY A 231 -6.87 14.97 44.67
C GLY A 231 -7.08 13.69 43.83
N ALA A 232 -6.08 13.40 43.00
CA ALA A 232 -5.47 12.09 42.71
C ALA A 232 -6.21 10.97 41.94
N LEU A 233 -5.47 10.41 40.99
CA LEU A 233 -5.67 9.14 40.27
C LEU A 233 -5.61 7.92 41.21
N PRO A 234 -6.12 6.75 40.77
CA PRO A 234 -5.39 5.52 41.06
C PRO A 234 -5.17 4.59 39.85
N VAL A 235 -3.96 4.03 39.88
CA VAL A 235 -3.33 2.97 39.06
C VAL A 235 -3.80 1.58 39.57
N PRO A 236 -3.81 0.50 38.75
CA PRO A 236 -4.17 -0.84 39.20
C PRO A 236 -3.05 -1.52 40.03
N PRO A 237 -3.38 -2.46 40.94
CA PRO A 237 -2.36 -3.14 41.74
C PRO A 237 -1.79 -4.39 41.03
N ILE A 238 -0.47 -4.51 41.10
CA ILE A 238 0.29 -5.76 40.95
C ILE A 238 0.41 -6.39 42.34
N ALA A 239 0.10 -7.68 42.47
CA ALA A 239 0.51 -8.49 43.62
C ALA A 239 1.04 -9.86 43.18
N ARG A 240 2.17 -10.20 43.77
CA ARG A 240 3.10 -11.32 43.52
C ARG A 240 2.82 -12.40 44.57
N GLY A 241 2.85 -13.69 44.22
CA GLY A 241 2.89 -14.75 45.24
C GLY A 241 2.55 -16.16 44.77
N VAL A 242 3.56 -17.04 44.77
CA VAL A 242 3.47 -18.51 44.64
C VAL A 242 3.34 -19.12 46.04
N PRO A 243 2.59 -20.22 46.24
CA PRO A 243 3.26 -21.49 46.58
C PRO A 243 2.63 -22.74 45.93
N THR A 244 3.48 -23.72 45.68
CA THR A 244 3.20 -25.11 45.24
C THR A 244 2.42 -25.95 46.26
N PRO A 245 1.79 -27.07 45.85
CA PRO A 245 2.27 -28.36 46.33
C PRO A 245 2.37 -29.46 45.25
N ARG A 246 3.00 -30.57 45.63
CA ARG A 246 3.66 -31.60 44.82
C ARG A 246 2.93 -32.96 44.87
N ALA A 247 2.96 -33.66 43.72
CA ALA A 247 3.02 -35.11 43.44
C ALA A 247 1.84 -36.10 43.66
N ARG A 248 1.45 -36.75 42.54
CA ARG A 248 1.31 -38.21 42.25
C ARG A 248 0.72 -38.31 40.84
N GLY A 249 1.07 -39.16 39.89
CA GLY A 249 1.97 -40.28 39.67
C GLY A 249 1.67 -40.78 38.23
N ALA A 250 2.66 -41.34 37.53
CA ALA A 250 2.61 -41.70 36.10
C ALA A 250 1.59 -42.80 35.72
N PRO A 251 1.32 -43.00 34.41
CA PRO A 251 1.97 -44.14 33.76
C PRO A 251 2.66 -43.81 32.43
N THR A 252 3.52 -44.74 32.04
CA THR A 252 4.62 -44.73 31.07
C THR A 252 4.21 -45.15 29.65
N VAL A 253 4.68 -44.46 28.61
CA VAL A 253 5.06 -45.01 27.27
C VAL A 253 5.97 -44.00 26.52
N PRO A 254 6.76 -44.38 25.49
CA PRO A 254 8.22 -44.27 25.50
C PRO A 254 8.75 -43.08 24.68
N GLY A 255 9.97 -42.66 25.04
CA GLY A 255 10.63 -41.47 24.52
C GLY A 255 10.89 -41.44 23.02
N TYR A 256 10.59 -40.30 22.42
CA TYR A 256 11.22 -39.87 21.18
C TYR A 256 12.65 -39.43 21.48
N ARG A 257 13.62 -40.19 20.98
CA ARG A 257 15.04 -39.82 20.92
C ARG A 257 15.26 -38.99 19.66
N ALA A 258 15.79 -37.78 19.80
CA ALA A 258 16.18 -36.97 18.65
C ALA A 258 17.32 -37.68 17.86
N PRO A 259 17.29 -37.64 16.52
CA PRO A 259 18.33 -38.28 15.71
C PRO A 259 19.67 -37.55 15.87
N PRO A 260 20.82 -38.27 15.81
CA PRO A 260 22.13 -37.66 15.89
C PRO A 260 22.45 -36.84 14.62
N PRO A 261 23.28 -35.79 14.74
CA PRO A 261 23.74 -35.02 13.59
C PRO A 261 24.58 -35.91 12.64
N PRO A 262 24.55 -35.64 11.32
CA PRO A 262 25.31 -36.41 10.34
C PRO A 262 26.82 -36.31 10.64
N ALA A 263 27.47 -37.47 10.69
CA ALA A 263 28.91 -37.57 10.84
C ALA A 263 29.60 -37.00 9.58
N HIS A 264 30.63 -36.19 9.78
CA HIS A 264 31.55 -35.80 8.72
C HIS A 264 32.40 -37.02 8.38
N GLU A 265 32.06 -37.72 7.30
CA GLU A 265 32.98 -38.70 6.69
C GLU A 265 34.19 -37.95 6.15
N ALA A 266 35.37 -38.37 6.59
CA ALA A 266 36.64 -37.89 6.10
C ALA A 266 36.72 -38.17 4.59
N TYR A 267 37.10 -37.15 3.82
CA TYR A 267 37.35 -37.25 2.39
C TYR A 267 38.35 -38.38 2.13
N GLU A 268 37.88 -39.46 1.49
CA GLU A 268 38.78 -40.42 0.86
C GLU A 268 39.44 -39.76 -0.35
N GLU A 269 40.76 -39.71 -0.27
CA GLU A 269 41.72 -39.30 -1.28
C GLU A 269 41.59 -40.19 -2.52
N TYR A 270 41.08 -39.65 -3.63
CA TYR A 270 41.21 -40.26 -4.96
C TYR A 270 42.28 -39.54 -5.78
N PRO A 271 43.38 -40.21 -6.17
CA PRO A 271 44.44 -39.61 -6.97
C PRO A 271 44.12 -39.81 -8.45
N ILE A 272 43.67 -38.76 -9.15
CA ILE A 272 43.64 -38.79 -10.62
C ILE A 272 44.06 -37.41 -11.14
N GLY A 273 45.26 -37.38 -11.73
CA GLY A 273 45.97 -36.18 -12.14
C GLY A 273 45.30 -35.39 -13.25
N ILE A 274 45.43 -34.06 -13.15
CA ILE A 274 45.17 -33.12 -14.22
C ILE A 274 46.42 -32.23 -14.33
N PRO A 275 47.06 -32.12 -15.51
CA PRO A 275 48.29 -31.36 -15.66
C PRO A 275 48.01 -29.86 -15.52
N ALA A 276 48.83 -29.20 -14.69
CA ALA A 276 48.83 -27.77 -14.51
C ALA A 276 49.25 -27.07 -15.81
N HIS A 277 48.33 -26.39 -16.49
CA HIS A 277 48.61 -25.22 -17.34
C HIS A 277 47.29 -24.54 -17.73
N ALA A 278 46.88 -23.54 -16.95
CA ALA A 278 46.08 -22.39 -17.42
C ALA A 278 45.88 -21.43 -16.24
N VAL A 279 46.92 -20.67 -15.90
CA VAL A 279 46.75 -19.37 -15.24
C VAL A 279 47.11 -18.33 -16.29
N ILE A 280 46.09 -17.69 -16.86
CA ILE A 280 46.10 -16.30 -17.33
C ILE A 280 44.73 -15.72 -16.97
#